data_AF-A0A1H9DFJ0-F1
#
_entry.id   AF-A0A1H9DFJ0-F1
#
_cell.length_a   1.000
_cell.length_b   1.000
_cell.length_c   1.000
_cell.angle_alpha   90.00
_cell.angle_beta   90.00
_cell.angle_gamma   90.00
#
_symmetry.space_group_name_H-M   'P 1'
#
loop_
_entity.id
_entity.type
_entity.pdbx_description
1 polymer ?
#
loop_
_entity_poly.entity_id
_entity_poly.type
_entity_poly.pdbx_seq_one_letter_code
_entity_poly.pdbx_strand_id
1 'polypeptide(L)' 'MNDSISGLSEEQAKEFHEQFKTTFTVFMVIAAAAHFLVFLWRPFY' A
#
# COMPACT_ATOMS: atom_id res chain seq x y z
N MET A 1 5.40 7.27 29.83
CA MET A 1 4.25 7.34 28.90
C MET A 1 4.83 7.02 27.53
N ASN A 2 4.16 6.21 26.71
CA ASN A 2 4.72 5.77 25.43
C ASN A 2 4.70 6.95 24.44
N ASP A 3 5.84 7.62 24.25
CA ASP A 3 5.96 8.90 23.54
C ASP A 3 5.94 8.76 22.00
N SER A 4 4.85 8.22 21.43
CA SER A 4 4.58 8.30 19.99
C SER A 4 3.31 9.12 19.73
N ILE A 5 3.32 9.97 18.70
CA ILE A 5 2.15 10.82 18.33
C ILE A 5 0.90 9.96 18.06
N SER A 6 1.11 8.75 17.54
CA SER A 6 0.06 7.77 17.27
C SER A 6 -0.39 6.98 18.51
N GLY A 7 0.35 7.01 19.63
CA GLY A 7 0.08 6.20 20.83
C GLY A 7 0.37 4.69 20.68
N LEU A 8 0.85 4.25 19.51
CA LEU A 8 1.23 2.86 19.26
C LEU A 8 2.58 2.53 19.92
N SER A 9 2.69 1.31 20.44
CA SER A 9 3.98 0.69 20.71
C SER A 9 4.70 0.37 19.40
N GLU A 10 6.02 0.17 19.46
CA GLU A 10 6.81 -0.23 18.29
C GLU A 10 6.31 -1.53 17.67
N GLU A 11 5.90 -2.49 18.50
CA GLU A 11 5.36 -3.79 18.06
C GLU A 11 4.05 -3.63 17.30
N GLN A 12 3.10 -2.84 17.85
CA GLN A 12 1.82 -2.56 17.21
C GLN A 12 1.99 -1.85 15.86
N ALA A 13 2.94 -0.91 15.79
CA ALA A 13 3.24 -0.20 14.54
C ALA A 13 3.79 -1.15 13.46
N LYS A 14 4.67 -2.09 13.83
CA LYS A 14 5.22 -3.09 12.90
C LYS A 14 4.15 -4.06 12.43
N GLU A 15 3.31 -4.57 13.32
CA GLU A 15 2.22 -5.49 12.96
C GLU A 15 1.26 -4.85 11.94
N PHE A 16 0.81 -3.63 12.21
CA PHE A 16 -0.02 -2.88 11.27
C PHE A 16 0.69 -2.66 9.92
N HIS A 17 1.96 -2.25 9.97
CA HIS A 17 2.72 -1.94 8.76
C HIS A 17 2.94 -3.17 7.87
N GLU A 18 3.17 -4.35 8.44
CA GLU A 18 3.31 -5.60 7.67
C GLU A 18 2.02 -5.98 6.94
N GLN A 19 0.86 -5.88 7.61
CA GLN A 19 -0.42 -6.15 6.97
C GLN A 19 -0.75 -5.11 5.89
N PHE A 20 -0.46 -3.83 6.17
CA PHE A 20 -0.65 -2.74 5.22
C PHE A 20 0.17 -2.97 3.95
N LYS A 21 1.49 -3.22 4.08
CA LYS A 21 2.38 -3.45 2.94
C LYS A 21 1.89 -4.61 2.07
N THR A 22 1.48 -5.72 2.67
CA THR A 22 0.99 -6.89 1.94
C THR A 22 -0.23 -6.54 1.09
N THR A 23 -1.26 -5.95 1.72
CA THR A 23 -2.51 -5.60 1.03
C THR A 23 -2.29 -4.50 -0.01
N PHE A 24 -1.52 -3.48 0.34
CA PHE A 24 -1.21 -2.36 -0.55
C PHE A 24 -0.39 -2.79 -1.76
N THR A 25 0.56 -3.72 -1.60
CA THR A 25 1.35 -4.25 -2.73
C THR A 25 0.47 -4.99 -3.73
N VAL A 26 -0.44 -5.85 -3.25
CA VAL A 26 -1.39 -6.55 -4.14
C VAL A 26 -2.27 -5.55 -4.88
N PHE A 27 -2.79 -4.54 -4.18
CA PHE A 27 -3.55 -3.46 -4.81
C PHE A 27 -2.75 -2.73 -5.90
N MET A 28 -1.51 -2.33 -5.60
CA MET A 28 -0.68 -1.62 -6.59
C MET A 28 -0.38 -2.47 -7.82
N VAL A 29 -0.12 -3.77 -7.66
CA VAL A 29 0.12 -4.68 -8.81
C VAL A 29 -1.12 -4.72 -9.70
N ILE A 30 -2.31 -4.85 -9.11
CA ILE A 30 -3.58 -4.86 -9.85
C ILE A 30 -3.81 -3.51 -10.54
N ALA A 31 -3.60 -2.42 -9.82
CA ALA A 31 -3.77 -1.07 -10.35
C ALA A 31 -2.81 -0.82 -11.52
N ALA A 32 -1.53 -1.15 -11.39
CA ALA A 32 -0.53 -1.01 -12.44
C ALA A 32 -0.90 -1.84 -13.68
N ALA A 33 -1.34 -3.09 -13.49
CA ALA A 33 -1.82 -3.94 -14.58
C ALA A 33 -3.03 -3.32 -15.30
N ALA A 34 -4.01 -2.81 -14.55
CA ALA A 34 -5.18 -2.15 -15.14
C ALA A 34 -4.79 -0.92 -15.99
N HIS A 35 -3.93 -0.04 -15.47
CA HIS A 35 -3.48 1.13 -16.23
C HIS A 35 -2.64 0.73 -17.44
N PHE A 36 -1.80 -0.29 -17.33
CA PHE A 36 -1.04 -0.84 -18.46
C PHE A 36 -1.97 -1.36 -19.56
N LEU A 37 -3.01 -2.11 -19.21
CA LEU A 37 -3.99 -2.62 -20.18
C LEU A 37 -4.79 -1.48 -20.84
N VAL A 38 -5.22 -0.48 -20.07
CA VAL A 38 -5.90 0.70 -20.63
C VAL A 38 -4.97 1.47 -21.56
N PHE A 39 -3.69 1.61 -21.20
CA PHE A 39 -2.69 2.26 -22.05
C PHE A 39 -2.48 1.50 -23.37
N LEU A 40 -2.48 0.16 -23.36
CA LEU A 40 -2.44 -0.65 -24.59
C LEU A 40 -3.69 -0.47 -25.46
N TRP A 41 -4.88 -0.36 -24.87
CA TRP A 41 -6.14 -0.19 -25.61
C TRP A 41 -6.31 1.21 -26.20
N ARG A 42 -6.08 2.24 -25.37
CA ARG A 42 -6.18 3.65 -25.75
C ARG A 42 -5.07 4.41 -25.04
N PRO A 43 -3.89 4.53 -25.65
CA PRO A 43 -2.77 5.20 -25.02
C PRO A 43 -3.13 6.65 -24.68
N PHE A 44 -2.65 7.08 -23.52
CA PHE A 44 -2.80 8.41 -22.97
C PHE A 44 -1.42 8.85 -22.45
N TYR A 45 -1.15 10.15 -22.49
CA TYR A 45 0.17 10.81 -22.54
C TYR A 45 0.75 10.93 -23.95
#